data_AF-A0A261CQH5-F1
#
_entry.id   AF-A0A261CQH5-F1
#
_cell.length_a   1.000
_cell.length_b   1.000
_cell.length_c   1.000
_cell.angle_alpha   90.00
_cell.angle_beta   90.00
_cell.angle_gamma   90.00
#
_symmetry.space_group_name_H-M   'P 1'
#
loop_
_entity.id
_entity.type
_entity.pdbx_description
1 polymer ?
#
loop_
_entity_poly.entity_id
_entity_poly.type
_entity_poly.pdbx_seq_one_letter_code
_entity_poly.pdbx_strand_id
1 'polypeptide(L)'
;MPCVDLKKIWNDDLKFTYFFVTNVCFLISGFASLVVGIWLYSSKNNFVELTPSSYSALSAAGLCVFTGVTICIIVGVGYLGVSWGNKPLVYSYIAFIFLLIIVHGVARITGFLHKEEARENLRKNMFDNINTSIVVTKIGRELKLLVTWNHLQRELECCGVNNYTDWYYSVHWPSSKYTPDSCCNPIHFNGNSTMENCGKLPDDRSVLFQEGCFPKFADWLYHHIILVNWVTSILFVIEVILFILSLAVLRVLKSTKDTSRRPHRREREPDVSSERIRLNSMDRIGDARLDNDTVLEEDGSINSR
;
A
#
# COMPACT_ATOMS: atom_id res chain seq x y z
N MET A 1 -8.29 45.18 17.26
CA MET A 1 -7.73 43.83 17.48
C MET A 1 -8.56 42.84 16.69
N PRO A 2 -8.02 42.09 15.73
CA PRO A 2 -8.78 41.00 15.11
C PRO A 2 -9.02 39.95 16.20
N CYS A 3 -10.29 39.65 16.48
CA CYS A 3 -10.68 38.58 17.37
C CYS A 3 -10.16 37.28 16.76
N VAL A 4 -9.15 36.68 17.38
CA VAL A 4 -8.58 35.41 16.95
C VAL A 4 -9.66 34.35 17.19
N ASP A 5 -10.18 33.76 16.10
CA ASP A 5 -11.27 32.79 16.16
C ASP A 5 -10.75 31.45 16.72
N LEU A 6 -10.77 31.33 18.06
CA LEU A 6 -10.29 30.18 18.82
C LEU A 6 -10.93 28.87 18.37
N LYS A 7 -12.20 28.89 17.92
CA LYS A 7 -12.90 27.71 17.40
C LYS A 7 -12.29 27.22 16.09
N LYS A 8 -11.82 28.15 15.25
CA LYS A 8 -11.11 27.84 14.01
C LYS A 8 -9.73 27.23 14.29
N ILE A 9 -8.99 27.79 15.24
CA ILE A 9 -7.69 27.27 15.67
C ILE A 9 -7.82 25.85 16.21
N TRP A 10 -8.76 25.62 17.14
CA TRP A 10 -8.97 24.31 17.73
C TRP A 10 -9.39 23.25 16.69
N ASN A 11 -10.19 23.64 15.69
CA ASN A 11 -10.56 22.75 14.58
C ASN A 11 -9.40 22.45 13.63
N ASP A 12 -8.45 23.38 13.46
CA ASP A 12 -7.27 23.16 12.62
C ASP A 12 -6.24 22.28 13.35
N ASP A 13 -6.00 22.51 14.65
CA ASP A 13 -5.15 21.68 15.51
C ASP A 13 -5.67 20.24 15.62
N LEU A 14 -7.00 20.07 15.65
CA LEU A 14 -7.63 18.76 15.65
C LEU A 14 -7.34 17.98 14.36
N LYS A 15 -7.36 18.64 13.19
CA LYS A 15 -7.03 17.99 11.90
C LYS A 15 -5.58 17.54 11.85
N PHE A 16 -4.65 18.37 12.36
CA PHE A 16 -3.24 17.99 12.46
C PHE A 16 -3.06 16.81 13.41
N THR A 17 -3.72 16.82 14.56
CA THR A 17 -3.68 15.72 15.54
C THR A 17 -4.16 14.41 14.92
N TYR A 18 -5.33 14.40 14.28
CA TYR A 18 -5.84 13.21 13.59
C TYR A 18 -4.91 12.73 12.46
N PHE A 19 -4.31 13.65 11.71
CA PHE A 19 -3.34 13.30 10.67
C PHE A 19 -2.12 12.59 11.27
N PHE A 20 -1.53 13.12 12.33
CA PHE A 20 -0.36 12.50 12.98
C PHE A 20 -0.70 11.15 13.61
N VAL A 21 -1.83 11.04 14.33
CA VAL A 21 -2.26 9.76 14.94
C VAL A 21 -2.47 8.69 13.87
N THR A 22 -3.17 9.02 12.79
CA THR A 22 -3.44 8.05 11.71
C THR A 22 -2.15 7.65 10.98
N ASN A 23 -1.20 8.58 10.81
CA ASN A 23 0.13 8.28 10.26
C ASN A 23 0.93 7.34 11.17
N VAL A 24 0.85 7.50 12.50
CA VAL A 24 1.49 6.58 13.45
C VAL A 24 0.86 5.19 13.35
N CYS A 25 -0.47 5.08 13.27
CA CYS A 25 -1.13 3.78 13.05
C CYS A 25 -0.67 3.12 11.74
N PHE A 26 -0.55 3.90 10.65
CA PHE A 26 -0.06 3.41 9.36
C PHE A 26 1.41 2.99 9.45
N LEU A 27 2.25 3.75 10.17
CA LEU A 27 3.64 3.39 10.41
C LEU A 27 3.79 2.06 11.17
N ILE A 28 2.97 1.84 12.20
CA ILE A 28 2.94 0.57 12.95
C ILE A 28 2.60 -0.59 12.01
N SER A 29 1.64 -0.40 11.09
CA SER A 29 1.34 -1.42 10.07
C SER A 29 2.52 -1.70 9.12
N GLY A 30 3.28 -0.65 8.76
CA GLY A 30 4.51 -0.78 7.98
C GLY A 30 5.59 -1.58 8.70
N PHE A 31 5.84 -1.29 9.98
CA PHE A 31 6.78 -2.06 10.81
C PHE A 31 6.32 -3.51 11.01
N ALA A 32 5.03 -3.74 11.23
CA ALA A 32 4.49 -5.09 11.30
C ALA A 32 4.74 -5.87 10.01
N SER A 33 4.51 -5.23 8.84
CA SER A 33 4.82 -5.83 7.53
C SER A 33 6.31 -6.13 7.36
N LEU A 34 7.21 -5.23 7.81
CA LEU A 34 8.66 -5.47 7.79
C LEU A 34 9.05 -6.67 8.65
N VAL A 35 8.53 -6.75 9.88
CA VAL A 35 8.82 -7.84 10.81
C VAL A 35 8.34 -9.16 10.22
N VAL A 36 7.12 -9.21 9.68
CA VAL A 36 6.59 -10.40 8.99
C VAL A 36 7.46 -10.76 7.78
N GLY A 37 7.85 -9.78 6.96
CA GLY A 37 8.69 -10.00 5.80
C GLY A 37 10.07 -10.57 6.16
N ILE A 38 10.72 -10.02 7.19
CA ILE A 38 12.01 -10.49 7.71
C ILE A 38 11.85 -11.87 8.34
N TRP A 39 10.77 -12.11 9.10
CA TRP A 39 10.48 -13.40 9.70
C TRP A 39 10.30 -14.49 8.64
N LEU A 40 9.53 -14.22 7.58
CA LEU A 40 9.36 -15.11 6.44
C LEU A 40 10.71 -15.36 5.72
N TYR A 41 11.52 -14.32 5.57
CA TYR A 41 12.85 -14.43 4.97
C TYR A 41 13.82 -15.26 5.84
N SER A 42 13.76 -15.13 7.16
CA SER A 42 14.65 -15.83 8.10
C SER A 42 14.23 -17.27 8.37
N SER A 43 12.91 -17.52 8.45
CA SER A 43 12.36 -18.88 8.54
C SER A 43 12.80 -19.74 7.37
N LYS A 44 12.99 -19.13 6.18
CA LYS A 44 13.60 -19.80 5.03
C LYS A 44 15.03 -20.32 5.27
N ASN A 45 15.83 -19.65 6.10
CA ASN A 45 17.22 -20.06 6.39
C ASN A 45 17.29 -21.22 7.39
N ASN A 46 16.26 -21.39 8.24
CA ASN A 46 16.16 -22.52 9.18
C ASN A 46 15.41 -23.71 8.59
N PHE A 47 14.53 -23.48 7.59
CA PHE A 47 13.75 -24.49 6.88
C PHE A 47 14.17 -24.61 5.41
N VAL A 48 15.48 -24.62 5.14
CA VAL A 48 16.06 -24.84 3.80
C VAL A 48 15.60 -26.16 3.16
N GLU A 49 14.92 -27.03 3.93
CA GLU A 49 14.42 -28.33 3.49
C GLU A 49 12.91 -28.41 3.15
N LEU A 50 12.08 -27.40 3.41
CA LEU A 50 10.61 -27.62 3.41
C LEU A 50 9.73 -26.72 2.55
N THR A 51 10.25 -25.70 1.85
CA THR A 51 9.35 -24.77 1.13
C THR A 51 9.72 -24.55 -0.34
N PRO A 52 8.82 -24.87 -1.29
CA PRO A 52 9.03 -24.62 -2.71
C PRO A 52 9.12 -23.14 -3.04
N SER A 53 10.11 -22.79 -3.85
CA SER A 53 10.26 -21.45 -4.43
C SER A 53 9.49 -21.29 -5.75
N SER A 54 8.55 -22.18 -6.07
CA SER A 54 7.86 -22.15 -7.35
C SER A 54 6.90 -20.97 -7.44
N TYR A 55 6.21 -20.59 -6.36
CA TYR A 55 5.43 -19.35 -6.24
C TYR A 55 5.04 -19.21 -4.76
N SER A 56 4.88 -17.97 -4.26
CA SER A 56 4.41 -17.55 -2.92
C SER A 56 5.48 -17.06 -1.93
N ALA A 57 6.28 -17.87 -1.23
CA ALA A 57 6.99 -17.38 -0.03
C ALA A 57 8.06 -16.29 -0.28
N LEU A 58 8.93 -16.44 -1.30
CA LEU A 58 9.98 -15.44 -1.58
C LEU A 58 9.43 -14.15 -2.18
N SER A 59 8.40 -14.28 -3.02
CA SER A 59 7.66 -13.15 -3.58
C SER A 59 6.91 -12.43 -2.46
N ALA A 60 6.19 -13.17 -1.60
CA ALA A 60 5.45 -12.61 -0.47
C ALA A 60 6.36 -11.94 0.56
N ALA A 61 7.46 -12.58 0.98
CA ALA A 61 8.44 -11.99 1.89
C ALA A 61 9.04 -10.70 1.29
N GLY A 62 9.44 -10.73 0.02
CA GLY A 62 9.94 -9.56 -0.69
C GLY A 62 8.91 -8.43 -0.79
N LEU A 63 7.65 -8.75 -1.07
CA LEU A 63 6.55 -7.80 -1.11
C LEU A 63 6.25 -7.22 0.28
N CYS A 64 6.25 -8.01 1.35
CA CYS A 64 6.09 -7.54 2.74
C CYS A 64 7.21 -6.58 3.14
N VAL A 65 8.47 -6.92 2.83
CA VAL A 65 9.60 -6.02 3.10
C VAL A 65 9.47 -4.73 2.28
N PHE A 66 9.23 -4.84 0.97
CA PHE A 66 9.09 -3.69 0.09
C PHE A 66 7.96 -2.75 0.51
N THR A 67 6.78 -3.30 0.81
CA THR A 67 5.62 -2.54 1.29
C THR A 67 5.93 -1.87 2.62
N GLY A 68 6.54 -2.59 3.57
CA GLY A 68 6.92 -2.03 4.87
C GLY A 68 7.89 -0.86 4.77
N VAL A 69 8.95 -0.99 3.95
CA VAL A 69 9.91 0.11 3.70
C VAL A 69 9.20 1.31 3.04
N THR A 70 8.35 1.04 2.04
CA THR A 70 7.61 2.07 1.31
C THR A 70 6.69 2.86 2.25
N ILE A 71 5.98 2.17 3.16
CA ILE A 71 5.13 2.81 4.18
C ILE A 71 5.97 3.72 5.09
N CYS A 72 7.13 3.25 5.58
CA CYS A 72 8.01 4.06 6.42
C CYS A 72 8.48 5.34 5.70
N ILE A 73 8.86 5.24 4.43
CA ILE A 73 9.27 6.40 3.61
C ILE A 73 8.09 7.37 3.44
N ILE A 74 6.91 6.87 3.06
CA ILE A 74 5.72 7.71 2.85
C ILE A 74 5.35 8.45 4.13
N VAL A 75 5.28 7.76 5.27
CA VAL A 75 4.98 8.41 6.57
C VAL A 75 6.05 9.45 6.93
N GLY A 76 7.34 9.15 6.70
CA GLY A 76 8.42 10.10 6.91
C GLY A 76 8.25 11.38 6.09
N VAL A 77 7.93 11.24 4.80
CA VAL A 77 7.64 12.39 3.92
C VAL A 77 6.41 13.16 4.39
N GLY A 78 5.36 12.49 4.84
CA GLY A 78 4.15 13.13 5.39
C GLY A 78 4.42 13.92 6.66
N TYR A 79 5.17 13.33 7.60
CA TYR A 79 5.56 13.97 8.85
C TYR A 79 6.43 15.21 8.61
N LEU A 80 7.48 15.08 7.79
CA LEU A 80 8.38 16.18 7.44
C LEU A 80 7.67 17.26 6.63
N GLY A 81 6.77 16.88 5.72
CA GLY A 81 6.01 17.81 4.89
C GLY A 81 5.13 18.74 5.71
N VAL A 82 4.42 18.20 6.72
CA VAL A 82 3.59 19.00 7.62
C VAL A 82 4.44 19.80 8.61
N SER A 83 5.44 19.17 9.23
CA SER A 83 6.28 19.82 10.26
C SER A 83 7.09 21.00 9.71
N TRP A 84 7.60 20.90 8.49
CA TRP A 84 8.31 22.00 7.83
C TRP A 84 7.38 22.94 7.05
N GLY A 85 6.07 22.68 7.05
CA GLY A 85 5.11 23.44 6.24
C GLY A 85 5.43 23.44 4.74
N ASN A 86 6.18 22.43 4.27
CA ASN A 86 6.73 22.37 2.93
C ASN A 86 5.72 21.76 1.95
N LYS A 87 5.00 22.63 1.22
CA LYS A 87 3.92 22.24 0.31
C LYS A 87 4.29 21.15 -0.71
N PRO A 88 5.40 21.20 -1.46
CA PRO A 88 5.78 20.13 -2.39
C PRO A 88 5.93 18.77 -1.72
N LEU A 89 6.42 18.68 -0.47
CA LEU A 89 6.48 17.41 0.25
C LEU A 89 5.08 16.88 0.58
N VAL A 90 4.16 17.77 1.00
CA VAL A 90 2.76 17.39 1.24
C VAL A 90 2.05 16.96 -0.06
N TYR A 91 2.32 17.63 -1.18
CA TYR A 91 1.81 17.20 -2.50
C TYR A 91 2.35 15.82 -2.91
N SER A 92 3.64 15.58 -2.70
CA SER A 92 4.26 14.28 -2.97
C SER A 92 3.65 13.17 -2.10
N TYR A 93 3.46 13.43 -0.80
CA TYR A 93 2.76 12.52 0.11
C TYR A 93 1.35 12.16 -0.39
N ILE A 94 0.55 13.17 -0.76
CA ILE A 94 -0.80 12.96 -1.29
C ILE A 94 -0.78 12.11 -2.56
N ALA A 95 0.18 12.36 -3.46
CA ALA A 95 0.33 11.59 -4.69
C ALA A 95 0.67 10.11 -4.40
N PHE A 96 1.56 9.84 -3.45
CA PHE A 96 1.89 8.47 -3.05
C PHE A 96 0.72 7.73 -2.41
N ILE A 97 -0.01 8.36 -1.48
CA ILE A 97 -1.20 7.74 -0.87
C ILE A 97 -2.27 7.46 -1.93
N PHE A 98 -2.47 8.39 -2.87
CA PHE A 98 -3.42 8.18 -3.96
C PHE A 98 -3.03 6.99 -4.85
N LEU A 99 -1.74 6.85 -5.17
CA LEU A 99 -1.21 5.70 -5.91
C LEU A 99 -1.45 4.39 -5.14
N LEU A 100 -1.22 4.38 -3.82
CA LEU A 100 -1.50 3.20 -2.98
C LEU A 100 -2.98 2.81 -3.03
N ILE A 101 -3.90 3.77 -2.93
CA ILE A 101 -5.34 3.50 -3.04
C ILE A 101 -5.69 2.84 -4.39
N ILE A 102 -5.10 3.32 -5.50
CA ILE A 102 -5.32 2.73 -6.82
C ILE A 102 -4.78 1.29 -6.86
N VAL A 103 -3.54 1.08 -6.44
CA VAL A 103 -2.90 -0.26 -6.47
C VAL A 103 -3.67 -1.24 -5.58
N HIS A 104 -4.04 -0.82 -4.37
CA HIS A 104 -4.79 -1.64 -3.43
C HIS A 104 -6.21 -1.94 -3.95
N GLY A 105 -6.88 -0.95 -4.55
CA GLY A 105 -8.18 -1.13 -5.18
C GLY A 105 -8.14 -2.11 -6.36
N VAL A 106 -7.17 -1.96 -7.27
CA VAL A 106 -6.99 -2.87 -8.41
C VAL A 106 -6.64 -4.30 -7.93
N ALA A 107 -5.79 -4.44 -6.91
CA ALA A 107 -5.46 -5.74 -6.34
C ALA A 107 -6.69 -6.44 -5.74
N ARG A 108 -7.53 -5.70 -5.00
CA ARG A 108 -8.79 -6.22 -4.46
C ARG A 108 -9.75 -6.69 -5.56
N ILE A 109 -9.99 -5.83 -6.55
CA ILE A 109 -10.93 -6.13 -7.64
C ILE A 109 -10.44 -7.35 -8.43
N THR A 110 -9.17 -7.36 -8.82
CA THR A 110 -8.56 -8.48 -9.55
C THR A 110 -8.62 -9.77 -8.75
N GLY A 111 -8.30 -9.72 -7.45
CA GLY A 111 -8.37 -10.88 -6.56
C GLY A 111 -9.79 -11.43 -6.40
N PHE A 112 -10.80 -10.56 -6.37
CA PHE A 112 -12.19 -10.97 -6.32
C PHE A 112 -12.66 -11.62 -7.63
N LEU A 113 -12.34 -11.00 -8.77
CA LEU A 113 -12.76 -11.48 -10.09
C LEU A 113 -12.13 -12.84 -10.45
N HIS A 114 -10.86 -13.04 -10.12
CA HIS A 114 -10.11 -14.24 -10.51
C HIS A 114 -10.03 -15.28 -9.39
N LYS A 115 -10.94 -15.25 -8.41
CA LYS A 115 -10.92 -16.18 -7.27
C LYS A 115 -11.02 -17.65 -7.69
N GLU A 116 -11.92 -17.95 -8.62
CA GLU A 116 -12.12 -19.32 -9.12
C GLU A 116 -10.96 -19.76 -10.02
N GLU A 117 -10.46 -18.85 -10.87
CA GLU A 117 -9.30 -19.14 -11.71
C GLU A 117 -8.04 -19.39 -10.85
N ALA A 118 -7.85 -18.62 -9.79
CA ALA A 118 -6.75 -18.84 -8.84
C ALA A 118 -6.87 -20.21 -8.15
N ARG A 119 -8.09 -20.65 -7.82
CA ARG A 119 -8.37 -21.97 -7.25
C ARG A 119 -8.04 -23.10 -8.24
N GLU A 120 -8.44 -22.97 -9.50
CA GLU A 120 -8.13 -23.94 -10.55
C GLU A 120 -6.63 -23.95 -10.91
N ASN A 121 -5.99 -22.79 -10.96
CA ASN A 121 -4.54 -22.69 -11.17
C ASN A 121 -3.77 -23.32 -10.01
N LEU A 122 -4.23 -23.15 -8.76
CA LEU A 122 -3.67 -23.84 -7.61
C LEU A 122 -3.78 -25.36 -7.76
N ARG A 123 -4.95 -25.86 -8.16
CA ARG A 123 -5.16 -27.29 -8.44
C ARG A 123 -4.22 -27.82 -9.51
N LYS A 124 -4.09 -27.12 -10.64
CA LYS A 124 -3.17 -27.49 -11.74
C LYS A 124 -1.72 -27.49 -11.28
N ASN A 125 -1.31 -26.47 -10.53
CA ASN A 125 0.04 -26.40 -9.96
C ASN A 125 0.30 -27.57 -9.00
N MET A 126 -0.68 -28.03 -8.23
CA MET A 126 -0.53 -29.23 -7.40
C MET A 126 -0.31 -30.48 -8.25
N PHE A 127 -1.02 -30.63 -9.37
CA PHE A 127 -0.77 -31.73 -10.32
C PHE A 127 0.62 -31.65 -10.96
N ASP A 128 1.08 -30.48 -11.35
CA ASP A 128 2.43 -30.34 -11.91
C ASP A 128 3.51 -30.67 -10.86
N ASN A 129 3.27 -30.26 -9.60
CA ASN A 129 4.18 -30.53 -8.48
C ASN A 129 4.19 -32.00 -8.02
N ILE A 130 3.13 -32.79 -8.25
CA ILE A 130 3.12 -34.23 -7.90
C ILE A 130 3.92 -35.06 -8.92
N ASN A 131 4.02 -34.57 -10.16
CA ASN A 131 4.74 -35.22 -11.25
C ASN A 131 6.19 -34.74 -11.40
N THR A 132 6.64 -33.81 -10.56
CA THR A 132 8.01 -33.28 -10.58
C THR A 132 8.76 -33.72 -9.33
N SER A 133 9.94 -34.32 -9.54
CA SER A 133 10.74 -34.88 -8.44
C SER A 133 11.72 -33.87 -7.84
N ILE A 134 12.28 -33.02 -8.70
CA ILE A 134 13.27 -32.01 -8.33
C ILE A 134 12.91 -30.71 -9.05
N VAL A 135 12.83 -29.61 -8.30
CA VAL A 135 12.78 -28.26 -8.86
C VAL A 135 14.11 -27.57 -8.59
N VAL A 136 14.82 -27.18 -9.65
CA VAL A 136 16.02 -26.37 -9.53
C VAL A 136 15.60 -24.91 -9.41
N THR A 137 15.83 -24.32 -8.24
CA THR A 137 15.54 -22.91 -7.98
C THR A 137 16.43 -22.01 -8.84
N LYS A 138 16.04 -20.74 -9.05
CA LYS A 138 16.87 -19.73 -9.74
C LYS A 138 18.24 -19.47 -9.09
N ILE A 139 18.47 -20.03 -7.90
CA ILE A 139 19.72 -19.95 -7.12
C ILE A 139 20.53 -21.26 -7.27
N GLY A 140 20.15 -22.16 -8.17
CA GLY A 140 20.84 -23.42 -8.44
C GLY A 140 20.62 -24.51 -7.38
N ARG A 141 19.68 -24.34 -6.45
CA ARG A 141 19.37 -25.37 -5.43
C ARG A 141 18.32 -26.36 -5.92
N GLU A 142 18.55 -27.64 -5.68
CA GLU A 142 17.61 -28.73 -5.91
C GLU A 142 16.61 -28.85 -4.75
N LEU A 143 15.31 -28.75 -5.04
CA LEU A 143 14.24 -28.96 -4.07
C LEU A 143 13.59 -30.32 -4.27
N LYS A 144 13.58 -31.16 -3.23
CA LYS A 144 12.85 -32.43 -3.22
C LYS A 144 11.38 -32.19 -2.87
N LEU A 145 10.53 -32.10 -3.90
CA LEU A 145 9.09 -31.86 -3.73
C LEU A 145 8.38 -32.94 -2.89
N LEU A 146 8.93 -34.16 -2.86
CA LEU A 146 8.41 -35.27 -2.06
C LEU A 146 8.34 -34.93 -0.55
N VAL A 147 9.30 -34.16 -0.02
CA VAL A 147 9.34 -33.82 1.42
C VAL A 147 8.23 -32.82 1.76
N THR A 148 8.01 -31.82 0.91
CA THR A 148 6.90 -30.87 1.06
C THR A 148 5.55 -31.59 1.00
N TRP A 149 5.40 -32.53 0.05
CA TRP A 149 4.20 -33.37 -0.03
C TRP A 149 3.98 -34.21 1.23
N ASN A 150 5.04 -34.79 1.81
CA ASN A 150 4.93 -35.56 3.04
C ASN A 150 4.43 -34.73 4.22
N HIS A 151 4.90 -33.48 4.34
CA HIS A 151 4.41 -32.57 5.38
C HIS A 151 2.96 -32.18 5.13
N LEU A 152 2.60 -31.81 3.88
CA LEU A 152 1.25 -31.41 3.52
C LEU A 152 0.22 -32.52 3.82
N GLN A 153 0.54 -33.76 3.44
CA GLN A 153 -0.34 -34.92 3.59
C GLN A 153 -0.56 -35.29 5.06
N ARG A 154 0.47 -35.17 5.89
CA ARG A 154 0.34 -35.40 7.34
C ARG A 154 -0.45 -34.30 8.04
N GLU A 155 -0.21 -33.04 7.68
CA GLU A 155 -0.86 -31.89 8.32
C GLU A 155 -2.35 -31.79 7.97
N LEU A 156 -2.72 -32.17 6.75
CA LEU A 156 -4.10 -32.08 6.24
C LEU A 156 -4.82 -33.43 6.17
N GLU A 157 -4.17 -34.51 6.61
CA GLU A 157 -4.72 -35.87 6.63
C GLU A 157 -5.33 -36.28 5.27
N CYS A 158 -4.55 -36.10 4.20
CA CYS A 158 -4.98 -36.26 2.82
C CYS A 158 -3.95 -37.02 1.97
N CYS A 159 -4.35 -37.53 0.80
CA CYS A 159 -3.42 -38.18 -0.13
C CYS A 159 -3.68 -37.81 -1.59
N GLY A 160 -2.61 -37.44 -2.29
CA GLY A 160 -2.68 -37.00 -3.69
C GLY A 160 -3.37 -35.64 -3.86
N VAL A 161 -3.64 -35.23 -5.10
CA VAL A 161 -4.30 -33.94 -5.35
C VAL A 161 -5.80 -34.08 -5.14
N ASN A 162 -6.42 -35.04 -5.81
CA ASN A 162 -7.82 -35.43 -5.66
C ASN A 162 -7.99 -36.72 -4.89
N ASN A 163 -7.06 -37.65 -5.07
CA ASN A 163 -7.09 -38.95 -4.42
C ASN A 163 -5.71 -39.61 -4.47
N TYR A 164 -5.50 -40.65 -3.68
CA TYR A 164 -4.25 -41.41 -3.60
C TYR A 164 -3.80 -41.98 -4.96
N THR A 165 -4.74 -42.24 -5.88
CA THR A 165 -4.45 -42.76 -7.22
C THR A 165 -3.61 -41.81 -8.07
N ASP A 166 -3.58 -40.52 -7.73
CA ASP A 166 -2.76 -39.54 -8.46
C ASP A 166 -1.26 -39.88 -8.38
N TRP A 167 -0.82 -40.53 -7.29
CA TRP A 167 0.56 -41.00 -7.15
C TRP A 167 0.94 -42.14 -8.10
N TYR A 168 -0.03 -42.92 -8.58
CA TYR A 168 0.23 -44.04 -9.49
C TYR A 168 0.70 -43.60 -10.88
N TYR A 169 0.45 -42.33 -11.22
CA TYR A 169 0.90 -41.71 -12.45
C TYR A 169 2.12 -40.81 -12.25
N SER A 170 2.65 -40.75 -11.03
CA SER A 170 3.79 -39.89 -10.70
C SER A 170 5.11 -40.45 -11.23
N VAL A 171 6.04 -39.54 -11.55
CA VAL A 171 7.41 -39.88 -11.99
C VAL A 171 8.23 -40.58 -10.89
N HIS A 172 7.77 -40.53 -9.64
CA HIS A 172 8.47 -41.10 -8.49
C HIS A 172 8.49 -42.63 -8.49
N TRP A 173 7.47 -43.29 -9.04
CA TRP A 173 7.36 -44.75 -9.10
C TRP A 173 6.81 -45.23 -10.46
N PRO A 174 7.62 -45.17 -11.54
CA PRO A 174 7.15 -45.30 -12.92
C PRO A 174 6.55 -46.66 -13.33
N SER A 175 6.56 -47.66 -12.44
CA SER A 175 6.02 -49.00 -12.71
C SER A 175 5.35 -49.62 -11.49
N SER A 176 5.02 -48.82 -10.47
CA SER A 176 4.45 -49.33 -9.23
C SER A 176 3.30 -48.46 -8.77
N LYS A 177 2.23 -49.10 -8.30
CA LYS A 177 1.07 -48.42 -7.70
C LYS A 177 1.39 -48.09 -6.24
N TYR A 178 2.38 -47.23 -6.04
CA TYR A 178 2.85 -46.82 -4.73
C TYR A 178 2.42 -45.39 -4.41
N THR A 179 2.31 -45.14 -3.11
CA THR A 179 2.11 -43.81 -2.52
C THR A 179 3.22 -43.55 -1.49
N PRO A 180 3.49 -42.29 -1.14
CA PRO A 180 4.34 -41.98 -0.01
C PRO A 180 3.74 -42.51 1.31
N ASP A 181 4.58 -42.91 2.27
CA ASP A 181 4.11 -43.37 3.60
C ASP A 181 3.39 -42.26 4.40
N SER A 182 3.52 -41.00 4.00
CA SER A 182 2.75 -39.87 4.55
C SER A 182 1.26 -39.92 4.18
N CYS A 183 0.87 -40.71 3.17
CA CYS A 183 -0.52 -40.99 2.83
C CYS A 183 -1.18 -42.02 3.77
N CYS A 184 -0.41 -42.69 4.63
CA CYS A 184 -0.93 -43.71 5.53
C CYS A 184 -1.63 -43.08 6.72
N ASN A 185 -2.85 -43.54 6.98
CA ASN A 185 -3.66 -43.07 8.10
C ASN A 185 -3.20 -43.78 9.40
N PRO A 186 -2.66 -43.04 10.39
CA PRO A 186 -2.12 -43.61 11.62
C PRO A 186 -3.13 -44.43 12.43
N ILE A 187 -4.44 -44.18 12.27
CA ILE A 187 -5.51 -44.88 13.00
C ILE A 187 -5.46 -46.39 12.75
N HIS A 188 -4.99 -46.82 11.58
CA HIS A 188 -4.89 -48.23 11.20
C HIS A 188 -3.63 -48.93 11.74
N PHE A 189 -2.70 -48.19 12.34
CA PHE A 189 -1.41 -48.69 12.82
C PHE A 189 -1.31 -48.52 14.33
N ASN A 190 -1.92 -49.43 15.09
CA ASN A 190 -1.84 -49.47 16.55
C ASN A 190 -1.19 -50.76 17.07
N GLY A 191 -0.56 -50.67 18.24
CA GLY A 191 -0.24 -51.81 19.09
C GLY A 191 0.99 -52.63 18.72
N ASN A 192 1.28 -52.92 17.44
CA ASN A 192 2.45 -53.69 16.96
C ASN A 192 2.80 -53.52 15.45
N SER A 193 2.03 -52.73 14.69
CA SER A 193 2.19 -52.57 13.23
C SER A 193 3.08 -51.37 12.89
N THR A 194 4.12 -51.57 12.07
CA THR A 194 4.95 -50.45 11.58
C THR A 194 4.26 -49.75 10.40
N MET A 195 4.26 -48.40 10.42
CA MET A 195 3.79 -47.57 9.31
C MET A 195 4.83 -47.46 8.18
N GLU A 196 5.96 -48.14 8.33
CA GLU A 196 7.07 -48.13 7.38
C GLU A 196 6.70 -48.86 6.10
N ASN A 197 6.90 -48.22 4.95
CA ASN A 197 6.52 -48.73 3.63
C ASN A 197 5.02 -49.04 3.45
N CYS A 198 4.14 -48.54 4.34
CA CYS A 198 2.70 -48.75 4.20
C CYS A 198 2.17 -48.30 2.83
N GLY A 199 2.73 -47.23 2.23
CA GLY A 199 2.32 -46.74 0.92
C GLY A 199 2.68 -47.67 -0.24
N LYS A 200 3.49 -48.71 0.02
CA LYS A 200 3.93 -49.73 -0.95
C LYS A 200 3.25 -51.08 -0.78
N LEU A 201 2.50 -51.30 0.30
CA LEU A 201 1.80 -52.57 0.54
C LEU A 201 0.38 -52.54 -0.07
N PRO A 202 0.01 -53.52 -0.90
CA PRO A 202 -1.25 -53.51 -1.65
C PRO A 202 -2.45 -54.18 -0.95
N ASP A 203 -2.27 -54.83 0.22
CA ASP A 203 -3.28 -55.75 0.77
C ASP A 203 -4.57 -55.06 1.24
N ASP A 204 -4.49 -53.82 1.72
CA ASP A 204 -5.69 -53.04 2.03
C ASP A 204 -5.46 -51.55 1.78
N ARG A 205 -6.18 -50.97 0.81
CA ARG A 205 -6.10 -49.54 0.48
C ARG A 205 -6.89 -48.67 1.45
N SER A 206 -7.68 -49.28 2.34
CA SER A 206 -8.43 -48.56 3.40
C SER A 206 -7.50 -47.87 4.40
N VAL A 207 -6.24 -48.33 4.50
CA VAL A 207 -5.22 -47.75 5.39
C VAL A 207 -4.67 -46.40 4.89
N LEU A 208 -4.97 -46.00 3.65
CA LEU A 208 -4.56 -44.72 3.08
C LEU A 208 -5.65 -43.67 3.26
N PHE A 209 -5.26 -42.40 3.35
CA PHE A 209 -6.19 -41.28 3.27
C PHE A 209 -6.94 -41.30 1.92
N GLN A 210 -8.27 -41.34 1.98
CA GLN A 210 -9.14 -41.41 0.80
C GLN A 210 -9.46 -40.03 0.22
N GLU A 211 -9.25 -38.97 0.99
CA GLU A 211 -9.53 -37.60 0.58
C GLU A 211 -8.29 -36.96 -0.06
N GLY A 212 -8.51 -36.26 -1.18
CA GLY A 212 -7.45 -35.48 -1.83
C GLY A 212 -7.03 -34.26 -1.05
N CYS A 213 -5.77 -33.83 -1.24
CA CYS A 213 -5.24 -32.65 -0.55
C CYS A 213 -5.77 -31.32 -1.10
N PHE A 214 -6.19 -31.25 -2.36
CA PHE A 214 -6.71 -30.00 -2.94
C PHE A 214 -7.93 -29.44 -2.20
N PRO A 215 -9.03 -30.19 -1.96
CA PRO A 215 -10.20 -29.65 -1.25
C PRO A 215 -9.87 -29.20 0.17
N LYS A 216 -9.07 -29.99 0.92
CA LYS A 216 -8.59 -29.64 2.28
C LYS A 216 -7.73 -28.39 2.28
N PHE A 217 -6.76 -28.33 1.38
CA PHE A 217 -5.83 -27.21 1.28
C PHE A 217 -6.53 -25.93 0.82
N ALA A 218 -7.48 -26.04 -0.12
CA ALA A 218 -8.27 -24.91 -0.57
C ALA A 218 -9.15 -24.35 0.57
N ASP A 219 -9.75 -25.22 1.39
CA ASP A 219 -10.55 -24.81 2.55
C ASP A 219 -9.69 -24.16 3.64
N TRP A 220 -8.57 -24.81 3.99
CA TRP A 220 -7.56 -24.25 4.91
C TRP A 220 -7.07 -22.87 4.44
N LEU A 221 -6.77 -22.73 3.14
CA LEU A 221 -6.33 -21.48 2.55
C LEU A 221 -7.43 -20.41 2.60
N TYR A 222 -8.68 -20.77 2.32
CA TYR A 222 -9.82 -19.85 2.42
C TYR A 222 -9.98 -19.30 3.83
N HIS A 223 -9.82 -20.15 4.84
CA HIS A 223 -9.90 -19.75 6.25
C HIS A 223 -8.77 -18.78 6.67
N HIS A 224 -7.56 -18.88 6.11
CA HIS A 224 -6.50 -17.92 6.40
C HIS A 224 -6.61 -16.64 5.54
N ILE A 225 -7.03 -16.78 4.29
CA ILE A 225 -7.25 -15.65 3.37
C ILE A 225 -8.35 -14.72 3.88
N ILE A 226 -9.40 -15.24 4.54
CA ILE A 226 -10.46 -14.37 5.08
C ILE A 226 -9.91 -13.38 6.11
N LEU A 227 -9.01 -13.81 6.99
CA LEU A 227 -8.36 -12.94 7.97
C LEU A 227 -7.50 -11.87 7.28
N VAL A 228 -6.72 -12.27 6.28
CA VAL A 228 -5.91 -11.34 5.47
C VAL A 228 -6.79 -10.31 4.74
N ASN A 229 -7.93 -10.74 4.20
CA ASN A 229 -8.90 -9.86 3.54
C ASN A 229 -9.48 -8.82 4.51
N TRP A 230 -9.78 -9.19 5.76
CA TRP A 230 -10.24 -8.24 6.78
C TRP A 230 -9.15 -7.23 7.15
N VAL A 231 -7.94 -7.70 7.46
CA VAL A 231 -6.80 -6.84 7.83
C VAL A 231 -6.47 -5.84 6.72
N THR A 232 -6.39 -6.30 5.47
CA THR A 232 -6.14 -5.43 4.32
C THR A 232 -7.30 -4.47 4.06
N SER A 233 -8.55 -4.82 4.42
CA SER A 233 -9.72 -3.93 4.25
C SER A 233 -9.64 -2.76 5.21
N ILE A 234 -9.27 -3.02 6.45
CA ILE A 234 -9.04 -1.99 7.46
C ILE A 234 -7.92 -1.05 6.99
N LEU A 235 -6.81 -1.60 6.47
CA LEU A 235 -5.70 -0.81 5.94
C LEU A 235 -6.13 0.12 4.80
N PHE A 236 -6.97 -0.35 3.88
CA PHE A 236 -7.50 0.48 2.80
C PHE A 236 -8.38 1.63 3.29
N VAL A 237 -9.21 1.39 4.31
CA VAL A 237 -10.01 2.46 4.94
C VAL A 237 -9.08 3.51 5.58
N ILE A 238 -7.99 3.07 6.24
CA ILE A 238 -6.99 3.97 6.81
C ILE A 238 -6.32 4.81 5.71
N GLU A 239 -5.96 4.23 4.55
CA GLU A 239 -5.39 4.95 3.41
C GLU A 239 -6.33 6.05 2.89
N VAL A 240 -7.63 5.76 2.79
CA VAL A 240 -8.65 6.74 2.37
C VAL A 240 -8.80 7.86 3.41
N ILE A 241 -8.81 7.53 4.69
CA ILE A 241 -8.86 8.53 5.77
C ILE A 241 -7.61 9.42 5.72
N LEU A 242 -6.41 8.83 5.55
CA LEU A 242 -5.17 9.56 5.38
C LEU A 242 -5.24 10.51 4.19
N PHE A 243 -5.76 10.07 3.05
CA PHE A 243 -5.93 10.92 1.87
C PHE A 243 -6.81 12.13 2.16
N ILE A 244 -7.98 11.93 2.78
CA ILE A 244 -8.92 13.00 3.14
C ILE A 244 -8.28 13.99 4.13
N LEU A 245 -7.62 13.47 5.18
CA LEU A 245 -6.94 14.30 6.18
C LEU A 245 -5.79 15.10 5.56
N SER A 246 -5.06 14.51 4.61
CA SER A 246 -3.96 15.20 3.90
C SER A 246 -4.45 16.37 3.06
N LEU A 247 -5.59 16.21 2.38
CA LEU A 247 -6.24 17.30 1.66
C LEU A 247 -6.72 18.39 2.62
N ALA A 248 -7.26 18.01 3.78
CA ALA A 248 -7.68 18.97 4.80
C ALA A 248 -6.49 19.77 5.35
N VAL A 249 -5.40 19.10 5.71
CA VAL A 249 -4.15 19.73 6.18
C VAL A 249 -3.55 20.63 5.11
N LEU A 250 -3.50 20.19 3.85
CA LEU A 250 -3.00 20.99 2.73
C LEU A 250 -3.81 22.29 2.55
N ARG A 251 -5.14 22.23 2.70
CA ARG A 251 -6.01 23.42 2.65
C ARG A 251 -5.70 24.39 3.78
N VAL A 252 -5.48 23.91 5.00
CA VAL A 252 -5.08 24.74 6.15
C VAL A 252 -3.73 25.41 5.88
N LEU A 253 -2.71 24.66 5.45
CA LEU A 253 -1.39 25.19 5.10
C LEU A 253 -1.44 26.23 3.96
N LYS A 254 -2.38 26.09 3.02
CA LYS A 254 -2.62 27.09 1.97
C LYS A 254 -3.24 28.37 2.53
N SER A 255 -4.26 28.25 3.38
CA SER A 255 -4.96 29.38 4.00
C SER A 255 -4.04 30.24 4.87
N THR A 256 -3.15 29.62 5.65
CA THR A 256 -2.22 30.36 6.53
C THR A 256 -1.21 31.19 5.72
N LYS A 257 -0.68 30.66 4.61
CA LYS A 257 0.25 31.39 3.73
C LYS A 257 -0.42 32.55 2.99
N ASP A 258 -1.67 32.36 2.53
CA ASP A 258 -2.42 33.42 1.87
C ASP A 258 -2.74 34.56 2.84
N THR A 259 -3.00 34.24 4.12
CA THR A 259 -3.22 35.24 5.18
C THR A 259 -1.93 36.00 5.52
N SER A 260 -0.77 35.33 5.54
CA SER A 260 0.55 35.94 5.74
C SER A 260 1.05 36.77 4.55
N ARG A 261 0.57 36.53 3.31
CA ARG A 261 0.86 37.38 2.14
C ARG A 261 -0.03 38.63 2.03
N ARG A 262 -1.24 38.60 2.60
CA ARG A 262 -2.17 39.73 2.59
C ARG A 262 -1.80 40.98 3.41
N PRO A 263 -0.90 40.98 4.42
CA PRO A 263 -0.51 42.21 5.12
C PRO A 263 0.22 43.17 4.17
N HIS A 264 1.07 42.64 3.28
CA HIS A 264 1.93 43.49 2.45
C HIS A 264 1.23 44.15 1.24
N ARG A 265 0.02 43.70 0.86
CA ARG A 265 -0.76 44.30 -0.24
C ARG A 265 -1.69 45.42 0.25
N ARG A 266 -1.97 45.51 1.56
CA ARG A 266 -2.88 46.53 2.10
C ARG A 266 -2.19 47.88 2.38
N GLU A 267 -0.86 47.93 2.38
CA GLU A 267 -0.08 49.19 2.46
C GLU A 267 0.06 49.93 1.11
N ARG A 268 -0.52 49.41 0.03
CA ARG A 268 -0.56 50.11 -1.27
C ARG A 268 -1.97 50.61 -1.55
N GLU A 269 -2.61 51.25 -0.57
CA GLU A 269 -3.55 52.33 -0.91
C GLU A 269 -2.73 53.42 -1.62
N PRO A 270 -3.12 53.89 -2.82
CA PRO A 270 -2.54 55.11 -3.36
C PRO A 270 -2.77 56.20 -2.31
N ASP A 271 -1.69 56.82 -1.86
CA ASP A 271 -1.74 57.90 -0.90
C ASP A 271 -2.67 59.01 -1.44
N VAL A 272 -3.88 59.09 -0.88
CA VAL A 272 -4.86 60.14 -1.18
C VAL A 272 -4.24 61.53 -0.92
N SER A 273 -3.19 61.62 -0.10
CA SER A 273 -2.42 62.86 0.07
C SER A 273 -1.58 63.20 -1.17
N SER A 274 -0.89 62.24 -1.79
CA SER A 274 -0.12 62.44 -3.02
C SER A 274 -0.99 62.87 -4.21
N GLU A 275 -2.18 62.28 -4.34
CA GLU A 275 -3.13 62.66 -5.39
C GLU A 275 -3.76 64.05 -5.14
N ARG A 276 -4.04 64.40 -3.88
CA ARG A 276 -4.49 65.74 -3.48
C ARG A 276 -3.40 66.81 -3.67
N ILE A 277 -2.13 66.48 -3.40
CA ILE A 277 -0.99 67.37 -3.68
C ILE A 277 -0.84 67.61 -5.18
N ARG A 278 -1.05 66.58 -6.02
CA ARG A 278 -1.03 66.74 -7.48
C ARG A 278 -2.16 67.61 -8.00
N LEU A 279 -3.39 67.42 -7.52
CA LEU A 279 -4.54 68.28 -7.87
C LEU A 279 -4.27 69.74 -7.47
N ASN A 280 -3.82 70.01 -6.25
CA ASN A 280 -3.46 71.35 -5.80
C ASN A 280 -2.28 71.97 -6.58
N SER A 281 -1.40 71.15 -7.15
CA SER A 281 -0.30 71.64 -8.00
C SER A 281 -0.75 71.99 -9.42
N MET A 282 -1.72 71.25 -9.97
CA MET A 282 -2.26 71.49 -11.31
C MET A 282 -3.17 72.73 -11.33
N ASP A 283 -3.97 72.95 -10.29
CA ASP A 283 -4.78 74.18 -10.16
C ASP A 283 -3.88 75.43 -10.10
N ARG A 284 -2.78 75.38 -9.34
CA ARG A 284 -1.82 76.51 -9.27
C ARG A 284 -1.13 76.83 -10.60
N ILE A 285 -0.96 75.85 -11.49
CA ILE A 285 -0.37 76.09 -12.81
C ILE A 285 -1.42 76.65 -13.79
N GLY A 286 -2.69 76.28 -13.61
CA GLY A 286 -3.82 76.85 -14.38
C GLY A 286 -3.98 78.35 -14.13
N ASP A 287 -3.99 78.77 -12.86
CA ASP A 287 -4.18 80.17 -12.48
C ASP A 287 -3.04 81.07 -12.98
N ALA A 288 -1.78 80.60 -12.91
CA ALA A 288 -0.64 81.37 -13.40
C ALA A 288 -0.62 81.55 -14.93
N ARG A 289 -1.32 80.68 -15.67
CA ARG A 289 -1.44 80.79 -17.14
C ARG A 289 -2.52 81.79 -17.54
N LEU A 290 -3.63 81.86 -16.80
CA LEU A 290 -4.67 82.86 -17.04
C LEU A 290 -4.17 84.28 -16.79
N ASP A 291 -3.39 84.52 -15.73
CA ASP A 291 -2.81 85.85 -15.46
C ASP A 291 -1.87 86.30 -16.60
N ASN A 292 -1.11 85.38 -17.18
CA ASN A 292 -0.16 85.71 -18.24
C ASN A 292 -0.83 85.94 -19.60
N ASP A 293 -1.96 85.30 -19.87
CA ASP A 293 -2.73 85.54 -21.09
C ASP A 293 -3.54 86.86 -21.00
N THR A 294 -4.01 87.27 -19.81
CA THR A 294 -4.65 88.59 -19.62
C THR A 294 -3.68 89.77 -19.75
N VAL A 295 -2.39 89.58 -19.47
CA VAL A 295 -1.36 90.63 -19.63
C VAL A 295 -0.95 90.81 -21.10
N LEU A 296 -1.10 89.77 -21.93
CA LEU A 296 -0.74 89.85 -23.36
C LEU A 296 -1.84 90.42 -24.26
N GLU A 297 -3.10 90.50 -23.81
CA GLU A 297 -4.16 91.21 -24.55
C GLU A 297 -4.16 92.73 -24.34
N GLU A 298 -3.52 93.27 -23.28
CA GLU A 298 -3.48 94.73 -23.05
C GLU A 298 -2.37 95.47 -23.82
N ASP A 299 -1.30 94.80 -24.26
CA ASP A 299 -0.13 95.48 -24.86
C ASP A 299 -0.15 95.55 -26.41
N GLY A 300 -1.21 95.04 -27.05
CA GLY A 300 -1.32 94.92 -28.51
C GLY A 300 -2.00 96.08 -29.25
N SER A 301 -2.49 97.11 -28.56
CA SER A 301 -3.35 98.14 -29.17
C SER A 301 -2.93 99.60 -28.88
N ILE A 302 -1.65 99.97 -28.96
CA ILE A 302 -1.27 101.36 -29.30
C ILE A 302 0.04 101.32 -30.11
N ASN A 303 -0.03 101.31 -31.44
CA ASN A 303 0.86 102.14 -32.26
C ASN A 303 0.36 102.27 -33.70
N SER A 304 -0.45 103.29 -33.96
CA SER A 304 -0.69 103.83 -35.30
C SER A 304 -0.87 105.34 -35.20
N ARG A 305 0.25 106.08 -35.28
CA ARG A 305 0.36 107.42 -35.88
C ARG A 305 1.80 107.88 -35.94
#